data_AF-A0A126Z8Z5-F1
#
_entry.id   AF-A0A126Z8Z5-F1
#
_cell.length_a   1.000
_cell.length_b   1.000
_cell.length_c   1.000
_cell.angle_alpha   90.00
_cell.angle_beta   90.00
_cell.angle_gamma   90.00
#
_symmetry.space_group_name_H-M   'P 1'
#
loop_
_entity.id
_entity.type
_entity.pdbx_description
1 polymer ?
#
loop_
_entity_poly.entity_id
_entity_poly.type
_entity_poly.pdbx_seq_one_letter_code
_entity_poly.pdbx_strand_id
1 'polypeptide(L)'
;MTVRWRTFWAEHKGHEQWVQAGPPPKKYRSGVMAAHAVDPTAAAVDQPAAFAAWSAGALRPWRLTAACQRTGIGDGDWVDVACGAALDVQEVDLWEAGGVYPKWEQLVRFAALTDTPLTELLNTDDDPDTRARVLPYARHPIQQRRNELRRCYLPEIVHETVSVHPGGRWLNASVDLANAFLAAKKRDLVEIIQPGADPDPIMLHH
;
A
#
# COMPACT_ATOMS: atom_id res chain seq x y z
N MET A 1 -14.98 -22.21 6.08
CA MET A 1 -15.62 -22.52 4.78
C MET A 1 -14.65 -22.15 3.68
N THR A 2 -14.19 -23.07 2.84
CA THR A 2 -13.30 -22.77 1.72
C THR A 2 -14.14 -22.29 0.54
N VAL A 3 -14.32 -20.98 0.40
CA VAL A 3 -14.95 -20.40 -0.79
C VAL A 3 -14.14 -20.87 -2.02
N ARG A 4 -14.80 -21.17 -3.14
CA ARG A 4 -14.12 -21.52 -4.40
C ARG A 4 -13.98 -20.26 -5.24
N TRP A 5 -12.83 -20.08 -5.89
CA TRP A 5 -12.55 -18.90 -6.73
C TRP A 5 -13.66 -18.56 -7.75
N ARG A 6 -14.30 -19.57 -8.37
CA ARG A 6 -15.39 -19.33 -9.32
C ARG A 6 -16.60 -18.65 -8.68
N THR A 7 -16.93 -19.02 -7.45
CA THR A 7 -18.03 -18.43 -6.68
C THR A 7 -17.67 -17.01 -6.27
N PHE A 8 -16.49 -16.82 -5.68
CA PHE A 8 -15.97 -15.49 -5.34
C PHE A 8 -16.02 -14.54 -6.54
N TRP A 9 -15.48 -14.96 -7.68
CA TRP A 9 -15.46 -14.13 -8.88
C TRP A 9 -16.86 -13.84 -9.42
N ALA A 10 -17.79 -14.79 -9.36
CA ALA A 10 -19.16 -14.56 -9.79
C ALA A 10 -19.87 -13.49 -8.94
N GLU A 11 -19.61 -13.47 -7.63
CA GLU A 11 -20.14 -12.48 -6.68
C GLU A 11 -19.51 -11.09 -6.90
N HIS A 12 -18.19 -11.03 -7.16
CA HIS A 12 -17.45 -9.78 -7.14
C HIS A 12 -17.23 -9.14 -8.52
N LYS A 13 -17.28 -9.90 -9.62
CA LYS A 13 -17.04 -9.37 -10.99
C LYS A 13 -18.03 -8.29 -11.45
N GLY A 14 -19.15 -8.13 -10.76
CA GLY A 14 -20.15 -7.09 -11.06
C GLY A 14 -19.84 -5.73 -10.43
N HIS A 15 -18.85 -5.66 -9.53
CA HIS A 15 -18.38 -4.40 -8.97
C HIS A 15 -17.56 -3.65 -10.01
N GLU A 16 -17.81 -2.35 -10.17
CA GLU A 16 -17.17 -1.49 -11.16
C GLU A 16 -15.64 -1.59 -11.16
N GLN A 17 -15.02 -1.53 -9.97
CA GLN A 17 -13.56 -1.68 -9.83
C GLN A 17 -13.04 -3.04 -10.31
N TRP A 18 -13.77 -4.14 -10.06
CA TRP A 18 -13.38 -5.48 -10.54
C TRP A 18 -13.60 -5.64 -12.05
N VAL A 19 -14.57 -4.93 -12.64
CA VAL A 19 -14.77 -4.88 -14.09
C VAL A 19 -13.58 -4.17 -14.75
N GLN A 20 -13.13 -3.07 -14.16
CA GLN A 20 -11.99 -2.29 -14.67
C GLN A 20 -10.66 -3.03 -14.50
N ALA A 21 -10.35 -3.51 -13.29
CA ALA A 21 -9.09 -4.20 -13.00
C ALA A 21 -8.97 -5.57 -13.68
N GLY A 22 -10.11 -6.23 -13.92
CA GLY A 22 -10.13 -7.61 -14.41
C GLY A 22 -9.73 -8.64 -13.34
N PRO A 23 -9.70 -9.93 -13.69
CA PRO A 23 -9.40 -10.99 -12.74
C PRO A 23 -7.89 -11.05 -12.42
N PRO A 24 -7.52 -11.31 -11.15
CA PRO A 24 -6.13 -11.50 -10.78
C PRO A 24 -5.53 -12.77 -11.43
N PRO A 25 -4.20 -12.81 -11.62
CA PRO A 25 -3.49 -14.02 -12.03
C PRO A 25 -3.81 -15.21 -11.13
N LYS A 26 -3.81 -16.43 -11.70
CA LYS A 26 -4.25 -17.64 -10.99
C LYS A 26 -3.49 -17.89 -9.67
N LYS A 27 -2.19 -17.57 -9.64
CA LYS A 27 -1.33 -17.73 -8.47
C LYS A 27 -1.73 -16.84 -7.28
N TYR A 28 -2.44 -15.73 -7.50
CA TYR A 28 -2.81 -14.77 -6.45
C TYR A 28 -4.26 -14.90 -5.97
N ARG A 29 -5.04 -15.79 -6.58
CA ARG A 29 -6.46 -15.97 -6.24
C ARG A 29 -6.70 -16.33 -4.79
N SER A 30 -5.84 -17.16 -4.19
CA SER A 30 -5.94 -17.49 -2.76
C SER A 30 -5.71 -16.26 -1.88
N GLY A 31 -4.71 -15.44 -2.20
CA GLY A 31 -4.43 -14.19 -1.48
C GLY A 31 -5.58 -13.20 -1.58
N VAL A 32 -6.15 -13.01 -2.77
CA VAL A 32 -7.34 -12.13 -2.96
C VAL A 32 -8.53 -12.63 -2.13
N MET A 33 -8.77 -13.94 -2.11
CA MET A 33 -9.82 -14.51 -1.28
C MET A 33 -9.56 -14.34 0.23
N ALA A 34 -8.30 -14.45 0.67
CA ALA A 34 -7.92 -14.20 2.05
C ALA A 34 -8.13 -12.73 2.43
N ALA A 35 -7.74 -11.80 1.55
CA ALA A 35 -7.95 -10.37 1.71
C ALA A 35 -9.45 -10.01 1.84
N HIS A 36 -10.33 -10.65 1.07
CA HIS A 36 -11.77 -10.40 1.21
C HIS A 36 -12.42 -11.10 2.41
N ALA A 37 -11.82 -12.19 2.91
CA ALA A 37 -12.37 -12.98 4.01
C ALA A 37 -11.95 -12.46 5.39
N VAL A 38 -10.87 -11.66 5.48
CA VAL A 38 -10.40 -11.12 6.75
C VAL A 38 -11.37 -10.07 7.29
N ASP A 39 -11.62 -10.12 8.60
CA ASP A 39 -12.40 -9.11 9.32
C ASP A 39 -11.44 -8.11 9.99
N PRO A 40 -11.35 -6.86 9.50
CA PRO A 40 -10.47 -5.85 10.10
C PRO A 40 -10.84 -5.47 11.54
N THR A 41 -12.12 -5.55 11.89
CA THR A 41 -12.60 -5.22 13.24
C THR A 41 -12.12 -6.29 14.22
N ALA A 42 -12.27 -7.57 13.84
CA ALA A 42 -11.70 -8.67 14.61
C ALA A 42 -10.18 -8.58 14.70
N ALA A 43 -9.48 -8.26 13.60
CA ALA A 43 -8.03 -8.08 13.61
C ALA A 43 -7.55 -6.99 14.58
N ALA A 44 -8.29 -5.88 14.72
CA ALA A 44 -7.97 -4.83 15.69
C ALA A 44 -8.10 -5.31 17.14
N VAL A 45 -9.11 -6.15 17.43
CA VAL A 45 -9.36 -6.73 18.75
C VAL A 45 -8.33 -7.81 19.08
N ASP A 46 -8.01 -8.68 18.13
CA ASP A 46 -7.10 -9.81 18.32
C ASP A 46 -5.62 -9.36 18.36
N GLN A 47 -5.29 -8.26 17.68
CA GLN A 47 -3.93 -7.71 17.60
C GLN A 47 -3.88 -6.23 18.02
N PRO A 48 -4.20 -5.91 19.29
CA PRO A 48 -4.32 -4.52 19.75
C PRO A 48 -2.97 -3.77 19.69
N ALA A 49 -1.85 -4.48 19.85
CA ALA A 49 -0.51 -3.90 19.71
C ALA A 49 -0.22 -3.47 18.26
N ALA A 50 -0.64 -4.28 17.27
CA ALA A 50 -0.51 -3.92 15.86
C ALA A 50 -1.41 -2.74 15.51
N PHE A 51 -2.66 -2.74 16.00
CA PHE A 51 -3.55 -1.60 15.81
C PHE A 51 -2.96 -0.31 16.38
N ALA A 52 -2.45 -0.34 17.61
CA ALA A 52 -1.80 0.81 18.25
C ALA A 52 -0.55 1.27 17.49
N ALA A 53 0.29 0.35 16.99
CA ALA A 53 1.45 0.68 16.18
C ALA A 53 1.05 1.34 14.85
N TRP A 54 0.02 0.82 14.18
CA TRP A 54 -0.54 1.45 12.99
C TRP A 54 -1.06 2.86 13.29
N SER A 55 -1.83 3.05 14.36
CA SER A 55 -2.33 4.37 14.75
C SER A 55 -1.20 5.36 15.08
N ALA A 56 -0.05 4.86 15.52
CA ALA A 56 1.14 5.67 15.80
C ALA A 56 2.02 5.95 14.56
N GLY A 57 1.62 5.50 13.36
CA GLY A 57 2.41 5.72 12.14
C GLY A 57 3.63 4.80 12.01
N ALA A 58 3.59 3.61 12.62
CA ALA A 58 4.71 2.66 12.60
C ALA A 58 4.99 2.06 11.21
N LEU A 59 3.99 2.02 10.32
CA LEU A 59 4.15 1.46 8.98
C LEU A 59 5.21 2.25 8.19
N ARG A 60 5.99 1.53 7.41
CA ARG A 60 7.09 2.06 6.59
C ARG A 60 6.80 1.72 5.12
N PRO A 61 6.73 2.68 4.19
CA PRO A 61 6.38 2.40 2.80
C PRO A 61 7.26 1.34 2.15
N TRP A 62 8.58 1.37 2.39
CA TRP A 62 9.51 0.38 1.85
C TRP A 62 9.19 -1.06 2.28
N ARG A 63 8.50 -1.28 3.42
CA ARG A 63 8.07 -2.63 3.84
C ARG A 63 6.91 -3.14 2.98
N LEU A 64 6.05 -2.26 2.48
CA LEU A 64 5.01 -2.62 1.52
C LEU A 64 5.66 -3.07 0.20
N THR A 65 6.63 -2.31 -0.30
CA THR A 65 7.38 -2.69 -1.50
C THR A 65 8.15 -4.00 -1.31
N ALA A 66 8.76 -4.22 -0.14
CA ALA A 66 9.40 -5.50 0.17
C ALA A 66 8.40 -6.67 0.11
N ALA A 67 7.19 -6.51 0.65
CA ALA A 67 6.14 -7.51 0.60
C ALA A 67 5.66 -7.76 -0.84
N CYS A 68 5.46 -6.71 -1.64
CA CYS A 68 5.10 -6.80 -3.05
C CYS A 68 6.17 -7.53 -3.87
N GLN A 69 7.45 -7.17 -3.71
CA GLN A 69 8.57 -7.80 -4.41
C GLN A 69 8.75 -9.28 -4.02
N ARG A 70 8.63 -9.60 -2.72
CA ARG A 70 8.75 -10.98 -2.21
C ARG A 70 7.68 -11.91 -2.78
N THR A 71 6.45 -11.40 -2.92
CA THR A 71 5.31 -12.17 -3.41
C THR A 71 5.14 -12.08 -4.93
N GLY A 72 5.80 -11.11 -5.57
CA GLY A 72 5.66 -10.78 -6.98
C GLY A 72 4.30 -10.18 -7.34
N ILE A 73 3.52 -9.66 -6.38
CA ILE A 73 2.14 -9.18 -6.62
C ILE A 73 2.09 -7.80 -7.27
N GLY A 74 3.20 -7.07 -7.31
CA GLY A 74 3.26 -5.65 -7.71
C GLY A 74 2.79 -5.34 -9.14
N ASP A 75 2.52 -6.35 -9.95
CA ASP A 75 2.02 -6.18 -11.31
C ASP A 75 0.48 -6.33 -11.35
N GLY A 76 -0.23 -5.21 -11.16
CA GLY A 76 -1.58 -5.01 -11.68
C GLY A 76 -2.61 -4.38 -10.73
N ASP A 77 -3.44 -3.54 -11.33
CA ASP A 77 -4.67 -2.88 -10.85
C ASP A 77 -5.55 -3.69 -9.87
N TRP A 78 -5.59 -5.01 -10.01
CA TRP A 78 -6.39 -5.89 -9.16
C TRP A 78 -5.93 -5.89 -7.69
N VAL A 79 -4.69 -5.46 -7.39
CA VAL A 79 -4.15 -5.35 -6.03
C VAL A 79 -4.88 -4.27 -5.24
N ASP A 80 -5.14 -3.11 -5.85
CA ASP A 80 -5.92 -2.03 -5.23
C ASP A 80 -7.31 -2.53 -4.83
N VAL A 81 -7.99 -3.19 -5.77
CA VAL A 81 -9.34 -3.70 -5.54
C VAL A 81 -9.36 -4.76 -4.43
N ALA A 82 -8.38 -5.67 -4.41
CA ALA A 82 -8.27 -6.68 -3.37
C ALA A 82 -8.02 -6.08 -1.97
N CYS A 83 -7.32 -4.95 -1.89
CA CYS A 83 -7.08 -4.24 -0.63
C CYS A 83 -8.24 -3.29 -0.24
N GLY A 84 -9.20 -3.07 -1.13
CA GLY A 84 -10.22 -2.01 -0.98
C GLY A 84 -9.60 -0.61 -1.06
N ALA A 85 -8.55 -0.49 -1.87
CA ALA A 85 -7.90 0.75 -2.25
C ALA A 85 -8.56 1.34 -3.51
N ALA A 86 -8.33 2.62 -3.77
CA ALA A 86 -8.85 3.31 -4.92
C ALA A 86 -8.06 2.97 -6.19
N LEU A 87 -8.73 2.28 -7.11
CA LEU A 87 -8.15 1.83 -8.37
C LEU A 87 -7.81 2.97 -9.33
N ASP A 88 -8.61 4.05 -9.35
CA ASP A 88 -8.47 5.17 -10.29
C ASP A 88 -7.15 5.94 -10.13
N VAL A 89 -6.55 5.89 -8.93
CA VAL A 89 -5.26 6.53 -8.62
C VAL A 89 -4.15 5.53 -8.31
N GLN A 90 -4.37 4.22 -8.44
CA GLN A 90 -3.46 3.16 -8.02
C GLN A 90 -2.94 3.42 -6.59
N GLU A 91 -3.85 3.46 -5.63
CA GLU A 91 -3.56 3.91 -4.27
C GLU A 91 -2.46 3.08 -3.57
N VAL A 92 -2.32 1.79 -3.88
CA VAL A 92 -1.26 0.94 -3.34
C VAL A 92 0.13 1.44 -3.76
N ASP A 93 0.31 1.90 -5.00
CA ASP A 93 1.55 2.54 -5.44
C ASP A 93 1.87 3.78 -4.60
N LEU A 94 0.83 4.55 -4.25
CA LEU A 94 0.96 5.72 -3.40
C LEU A 94 1.29 5.35 -1.96
N TRP A 95 0.84 4.19 -1.47
CA TRP A 95 1.26 3.65 -0.19
C TRP A 95 2.75 3.32 -0.22
N GLU A 96 3.22 2.61 -1.23
CA GLU A 96 4.62 2.22 -1.44
C GLU A 96 5.55 3.43 -1.64
N ALA A 97 5.04 4.51 -2.27
CA ALA A 97 5.76 5.76 -2.46
C ALA A 97 5.81 6.64 -1.19
N GLY A 98 5.02 6.32 -0.15
CA GLY A 98 4.91 7.14 1.06
C GLY A 98 3.99 8.35 0.91
N GLY A 99 3.21 8.43 -0.17
CA GLY A 99 2.28 9.53 -0.45
C GLY A 99 0.93 9.39 0.24
N VAL A 100 0.50 8.17 0.58
CA VAL A 100 -0.79 7.89 1.22
C VAL A 100 -0.63 6.85 2.31
N TYR A 101 -1.17 7.13 3.50
CA TYR A 101 -1.18 6.16 4.61
C TYR A 101 -2.42 5.27 4.51
N PRO A 102 -2.28 3.93 4.41
CA PRO A 102 -3.43 3.05 4.31
C PRO A 102 -4.26 3.08 5.60
N LYS A 103 -5.58 2.99 5.45
CA LYS A 103 -6.49 2.73 6.58
C LYS A 103 -6.19 1.36 7.17
N TRP A 104 -6.63 1.14 8.42
CA TRP A 104 -6.45 -0.14 9.10
C TRP A 104 -7.04 -1.30 8.28
N GLU A 105 -8.26 -1.13 7.76
CA GLU A 105 -8.94 -2.15 6.96
C GLU A 105 -8.17 -2.50 5.70
N GLN A 106 -7.57 -1.51 5.05
CA GLN A 106 -6.74 -1.70 3.85
C GLN A 106 -5.43 -2.41 4.19
N LEU A 107 -4.76 -2.03 5.28
CA LEU A 107 -3.52 -2.66 5.73
C LEU A 107 -3.74 -4.14 6.13
N VAL A 108 -4.82 -4.45 6.83
CA VAL A 108 -5.18 -5.83 7.20
C VAL A 108 -5.41 -6.68 5.95
N ARG A 109 -6.09 -6.12 4.93
CA ARG A 109 -6.31 -6.81 3.66
C ARG A 109 -5.02 -7.00 2.87
N PHE A 110 -4.14 -6.00 2.85
CA PHE A 110 -2.82 -6.10 2.24
C PHE A 110 -1.96 -7.18 2.90
N ALA A 111 -1.97 -7.24 4.24
CA ALA A 111 -1.29 -8.27 5.02
C ALA A 111 -1.79 -9.68 4.65
N ALA A 112 -3.11 -9.87 4.56
CA ALA A 112 -3.71 -11.13 4.14
C ALA A 112 -3.42 -11.47 2.66
N LEU A 113 -3.41 -10.47 1.77
CA LEU A 113 -3.12 -10.65 0.35
C LEU A 113 -1.69 -11.13 0.12
N THR A 114 -0.74 -10.51 0.82
CA THR A 114 0.70 -10.76 0.70
C THR A 114 1.21 -11.88 1.61
N ASP A 115 0.32 -12.48 2.41
CA ASP A 115 0.67 -13.45 3.46
C ASP A 115 1.81 -12.91 4.37
N THR A 116 1.76 -11.60 4.66
CA THR A 116 2.77 -10.92 5.46
C THR A 116 2.16 -10.51 6.81
N PRO A 117 2.74 -10.93 7.95
CA PRO A 117 2.21 -10.59 9.27
C PRO A 117 2.16 -9.07 9.51
N LEU A 118 1.10 -8.59 10.17
CA LEU A 118 0.99 -7.18 10.57
C LEU A 118 2.17 -6.73 11.45
N THR A 119 2.67 -7.61 12.31
CA THR A 119 3.85 -7.35 13.14
C THR A 119 5.12 -7.11 12.32
N GLU A 120 5.25 -7.73 11.14
CA GLU A 120 6.37 -7.50 10.23
C GLU A 120 6.23 -6.16 9.49
N LEU A 121 5.02 -5.86 8.99
CA LEU A 121 4.73 -4.60 8.29
C LEU A 121 4.88 -3.38 9.22
N LEU A 122 4.49 -3.54 10.48
CA LEU A 122 4.51 -2.48 11.49
C LEU A 122 5.78 -2.48 12.34
N ASN A 123 6.77 -3.31 11.99
CA ASN A 123 8.05 -3.26 12.68
C ASN A 123 8.78 -1.95 12.32
N THR A 124 9.20 -1.21 13.36
CA THR A 124 9.94 0.05 13.20
C THR A 124 11.46 -0.15 13.13
N ASP A 125 11.95 -1.37 13.40
CA ASP A 125 13.36 -1.71 13.24
C ASP A 125 13.80 -1.43 11.80
N ASP A 126 14.97 -0.80 11.67
CA ASP A 126 15.60 -0.63 10.36
C ASP A 126 16.26 -1.95 9.97
N ASP A 127 15.81 -2.55 8.88
CA ASP A 127 16.53 -3.62 8.19
C ASP A 127 17.30 -2.97 7.04
N PRO A 128 18.58 -2.58 7.24
CA PRO A 128 19.34 -1.85 6.24
C PRO A 128 19.56 -2.68 4.98
N ASP A 129 19.64 -4.00 5.07
CA ASP A 129 19.90 -4.88 3.94
C ASP A 129 18.66 -5.01 3.06
N THR A 130 17.49 -5.24 3.66
CA THR A 130 16.23 -5.25 2.92
C THR A 130 15.91 -3.86 2.38
N ARG A 131 16.08 -2.81 3.20
CA ARG A 131 15.88 -1.42 2.76
C ARG A 131 16.78 -1.04 1.60
N ALA A 132 18.05 -1.48 1.58
CA ALA A 132 18.98 -1.19 0.49
C ALA A 132 18.62 -1.93 -0.81
N ARG A 133 17.96 -3.09 -0.74
CA ARG A 133 17.46 -3.82 -1.92
C ARG A 133 16.22 -3.16 -2.53
N VAL A 134 15.38 -2.60 -1.67
CA VAL A 134 14.09 -2.01 -2.06
C VAL A 134 14.23 -0.54 -2.47
N LEU A 135 15.12 0.21 -1.80
CA LEU A 135 15.37 1.61 -2.10
C LEU A 135 16.65 1.72 -2.96
N PRO A 136 16.54 1.95 -4.28
CA PRO A 136 17.71 2.06 -5.13
C PRO A 136 18.59 3.23 -4.69
N TYR A 137 19.90 3.10 -4.94
CA TYR A 137 20.89 4.12 -4.59
C TYR A 137 20.57 5.45 -5.31
N ALA A 138 20.18 6.46 -4.56
CA ALA A 138 19.76 7.74 -5.10
C ALA A 138 20.94 8.69 -5.32
N ARG A 139 21.42 8.80 -6.57
CA ARG A 139 22.42 9.82 -6.96
C ARG A 139 21.78 11.18 -7.28
N HIS A 140 20.50 11.19 -7.61
CA HIS A 140 19.75 12.40 -7.98
C HIS A 140 18.95 12.95 -6.78
N PRO A 141 18.91 14.27 -6.52
CA PRO A 141 18.19 14.87 -5.39
C PRO A 141 16.70 14.48 -5.31
N ILE A 142 16.06 14.32 -6.47
CA ILE A 142 14.66 13.85 -6.55
C ILE A 142 14.53 12.42 -6.01
N GLN A 143 15.43 11.52 -6.40
CA GLN A 143 15.42 10.13 -5.94
C GLN A 143 15.76 10.04 -4.44
N GLN A 144 16.59 10.96 -3.92
CA GLN A 144 16.88 11.04 -2.49
C GLN A 144 15.61 11.40 -1.72
N ARG A 145 14.86 12.40 -2.19
CA ARG A 145 13.60 12.81 -1.58
C ARG A 145 12.50 11.75 -1.68
N ARG A 146 12.45 10.99 -2.78
CA ARG A 146 11.61 9.77 -2.89
C ARG A 146 11.98 8.75 -1.82
N ASN A 147 13.26 8.45 -1.68
CA ASN A 147 13.72 7.49 -0.67
C ASN A 147 13.44 7.96 0.76
N GLU A 148 13.44 9.26 1.04
CA GLU A 148 13.03 9.81 2.33
C GLU A 148 11.55 9.53 2.61
N LEU A 149 10.66 9.82 1.66
CA LEU A 149 9.23 9.52 1.80
C LEU A 149 8.98 8.02 1.98
N ARG A 150 9.78 7.18 1.31
CA ARG A 150 9.67 5.73 1.46
C ARG A 150 10.18 5.19 2.80
N ARG A 151 10.93 5.98 3.58
CA ARG A 151 11.40 5.59 4.92
C ARG A 151 10.31 5.72 5.97
N CYS A 152 9.48 6.75 5.92
CA CYS A 152 8.38 6.94 6.86
C CYS A 152 7.34 7.88 6.26
N TYR A 153 6.07 7.62 6.57
CA TYR A 153 5.00 8.56 6.22
C TYR A 153 5.15 9.86 6.98
N LEU A 154 4.67 10.93 6.38
CA LEU A 154 4.58 12.23 7.05
C LEU A 154 3.56 12.14 8.21
N PRO A 155 3.88 12.68 9.40
CA PRO A 155 2.99 12.64 10.55
C PRO A 155 1.59 13.21 10.28
N GLU A 156 1.48 14.21 9.41
CA GLU A 156 0.22 14.84 9.02
C GLU A 156 -0.67 13.86 8.25
N ILE A 157 -0.10 13.09 7.31
CA ILE A 157 -0.84 12.08 6.55
C ILE A 157 -1.33 10.98 7.49
N VAL A 158 -0.48 10.54 8.44
CA VAL A 158 -0.87 9.56 9.46
C VAL A 158 -2.02 10.09 10.32
N HIS A 159 -1.90 11.32 10.81
CA HIS A 159 -2.92 11.95 11.67
C HIS A 159 -4.27 12.07 10.96
N GLU A 160 -4.28 12.56 9.73
CA GLU A 160 -5.49 12.69 8.92
C GLU A 160 -6.16 11.32 8.72
N THR A 161 -5.41 10.30 8.28
CA THR A 161 -5.95 8.94 8.08
C THR A 161 -6.50 8.35 9.38
N VAL A 162 -5.80 8.50 10.50
CA VAL A 162 -6.20 7.93 11.79
C VAL A 162 -7.39 8.66 12.40
N SER A 163 -7.46 9.98 12.26
CA SER A 163 -8.55 10.80 12.84
C SER A 163 -9.93 10.50 12.23
N VAL A 164 -9.96 10.00 10.99
CA VAL A 164 -11.19 9.65 10.27
C VAL A 164 -11.52 8.15 10.34
N HIS A 165 -10.79 7.35 11.12
CA HIS A 165 -11.04 5.92 11.30
C HIS A 165 -11.96 5.65 12.53
N PRO A 166 -12.92 4.70 12.46
CA PRO A 166 -13.31 3.91 11.28
C PRO A 166 -14.32 4.64 10.38
N GLY A 167 -14.31 4.31 9.08
CA GLY A 167 -15.43 4.63 8.18
C GLY A 167 -15.59 6.09 7.72
N GLY A 168 -14.70 7.01 8.08
CA GLY A 168 -14.73 8.38 7.56
C GLY A 168 -14.58 8.41 6.03
N ARG A 169 -15.39 9.27 5.39
CA ARG A 169 -15.35 9.49 3.94
C ARG A 169 -13.94 9.83 3.53
N TRP A 170 -13.50 9.19 2.44
CA TRP A 170 -12.29 9.53 1.72
C TRP A 170 -12.19 11.06 1.61
N LEU A 171 -11.08 11.63 2.09
CA LEU A 171 -10.62 12.87 1.51
C LEU A 171 -10.24 12.48 0.08
N ASN A 172 -10.99 12.99 -0.91
CA ASN A 172 -10.57 13.03 -2.31
C ASN A 172 -9.27 13.86 -2.51
N ALA A 173 -8.53 14.09 -1.43
CA ALA A 173 -7.43 15.00 -1.27
C ALA A 173 -6.21 14.27 -0.69
N SER A 174 -6.06 12.97 -0.83
CA SER A 174 -4.76 12.32 -0.56
C SER A 174 -3.74 12.71 -1.64
N VAL A 175 -4.15 12.71 -2.90
CA VAL A 175 -3.34 13.27 -4.00
C VAL A 175 -3.23 14.78 -3.88
N ASP A 176 -4.31 15.51 -3.54
CA ASP A 176 -4.23 16.98 -3.40
C ASP A 176 -3.52 17.44 -2.13
N LEU A 177 -3.50 16.67 -1.03
CA LEU A 177 -2.79 17.03 0.20
C LEU A 177 -1.33 16.60 0.12
N ALA A 178 -1.03 15.44 -0.49
CA ALA A 178 0.33 15.13 -0.91
C ALA A 178 0.83 16.18 -1.91
N ASN A 179 0.07 16.52 -2.95
CA ASN A 179 0.44 17.53 -3.95
C ASN A 179 0.46 18.94 -3.38
N ALA A 180 -0.44 19.34 -2.49
CA ALA A 180 -0.46 20.66 -1.85
C ALA A 180 0.65 20.80 -0.81
N PHE A 181 0.97 19.73 -0.08
CA PHE A 181 2.11 19.69 0.83
C PHE A 181 3.44 19.67 0.06
N LEU A 182 3.52 18.92 -1.04
CA LEU A 182 4.65 18.94 -1.99
C LEU A 182 4.78 20.32 -2.66
N ALA A 183 3.68 20.98 -3.03
CA ALA A 183 3.65 22.32 -3.61
C ALA A 183 4.02 23.42 -2.59
N ALA A 184 3.59 23.29 -1.33
CA ALA A 184 3.93 24.21 -0.24
C ALA A 184 5.41 24.11 0.18
N LYS A 185 6.09 22.99 -0.10
CA LYS A 185 7.51 22.73 0.24
C LYS A 185 8.49 22.84 -0.94
N LYS A 186 8.09 23.50 -2.04
CA LYS A 186 8.85 23.99 -3.22
C LYS A 186 8.31 23.44 -4.53
N ARG A 187 8.11 24.34 -5.50
CA ARG A 187 7.60 24.15 -6.88
C ARG A 187 8.34 23.12 -7.77
N ASP A 188 9.28 22.35 -7.25
CA ASP A 188 10.17 21.47 -8.04
C ASP A 188 9.85 19.97 -7.90
N LEU A 189 8.68 19.56 -7.38
CA LEU A 189 8.41 18.16 -6.99
C LEU A 189 7.15 17.50 -7.58
N VAL A 190 6.47 18.13 -8.53
CA VAL A 190 5.28 17.54 -9.18
C VAL A 190 5.63 16.32 -10.06
N GLU A 191 6.91 16.11 -10.41
CA GLU A 191 7.38 14.94 -11.18
C GLU A 191 7.56 13.64 -10.36
N ILE A 192 7.25 13.62 -9.05
CA ILE A 192 7.83 12.64 -8.12
C ILE A 192 6.89 11.52 -7.69
N ILE A 193 5.59 11.66 -7.84
CA ILE A 193 4.65 10.60 -7.54
C ILE A 193 3.70 10.50 -8.74
N GLN A 194 4.16 9.78 -9.76
CA GLN A 194 3.34 9.40 -10.90
C GLN A 194 2.90 7.95 -10.65
N PRO A 195 1.58 7.67 -10.55
CA PRO A 195 1.04 6.31 -10.51
C PRO A 195 1.58 5.48 -11.70
N GLY A 196 1.99 4.23 -11.48
CA GLY A 196 2.49 3.36 -12.55
C GLY A 196 3.85 3.75 -13.17
N ALA A 197 4.61 4.68 -12.57
CA ALA A 197 5.96 5.03 -13.02
C ALA A 197 7.01 4.74 -11.94
N ASP A 198 7.48 3.49 -11.89
CA ASP A 198 8.83 3.24 -11.39
C ASP A 198 9.80 3.48 -12.57
N PRO A 199 10.60 4.56 -12.58
CA PRO A 199 11.33 4.95 -13.79
C PRO A 199 12.54 4.06 -14.11
N ASP A 200 12.89 3.08 -13.28
CA ASP A 200 14.02 2.18 -13.55
C ASP A 200 13.70 0.76 -13.06
N PRO A 201 13.30 -0.18 -13.95
CA PRO A 201 13.69 -1.55 -13.72
C PRO A 201 15.21 -1.55 -13.73
N ILE A 202 15.85 -1.73 -12.57
CA ILE A 202 17.28 -2.05 -12.54
C ILE A 202 17.43 -3.36 -13.32
N MET A 203 17.79 -3.23 -14.59
CA MET A 203 18.36 -4.31 -15.37
C MET A 203 19.68 -4.66 -14.67
N LEU A 204 19.63 -5.64 -13.78
CA LEU A 204 20.81 -6.32 -13.28
C LEU A 204 21.46 -7.00 -14.49
N HIS A 205 22.41 -6.30 -15.12
CA HIS A 205 23.35 -6.95 -16.02
C HIS A 205 24.19 -7.90 -15.17
N HIS A 206 23.89 -9.19 -15.32
CA HIS A 206 24.77 -10.29 -14.89
C HIS A 206 26.14 -10.20 -15.57
#